data_AF-A0A350JL07-F1
#
_entry.id   AF-A0A350JL07-F1
#
_cell.length_a   1.000
_cell.length_b   1.000
_cell.length_c   1.000
_cell.angle_alpha   90.00
_cell.angle_beta   90.00
_cell.angle_gamma   90.00
#
_symmetry.space_group_name_H-M   'P 1'
#
loop_
_entity.id
_entity.type
_entity.pdbx_description
1 polymer ?
#
loop_
_entity_poly.entity_id
_entity_poly.type
_entity_poly.pdbx_seq_one_letter_code
_entity_poly.pdbx_strand_id
1 'polypeptide(L)'
;MPRQMYRVYVIELSKKVFTESAKFRNANPQYNGVSECLYVGMTTKTPQERFQQHKTGYRNKKGHKLSSNIVEKYGTYLRSSLFNHIDPVMTRDEALELEK
;
A
#
# COMPACT_ATOMS: atom_id res chain seq x y z
N MET A 1 -14.13 10.97 -21.48
CA MET A 1 -13.81 10.02 -20.38
C MET A 1 -12.76 10.68 -19.49
N PRO A 2 -12.94 10.75 -18.16
CA PRO A 2 -11.87 11.25 -17.29
C PRO A 2 -10.65 10.33 -17.45
N ARG A 3 -9.48 10.93 -17.72
CA ARG A 3 -8.20 10.21 -17.79
C ARG A 3 -7.92 9.61 -16.41
N GLN A 4 -7.96 8.28 -16.30
CA GLN A 4 -7.58 7.60 -15.06
C GLN A 4 -6.06 7.70 -14.91
N MET A 5 -5.63 8.32 -13.82
CA MET A 5 -4.24 8.40 -13.43
C MET A 5 -4.00 7.43 -12.29
N TYR A 6 -2.87 6.74 -12.32
CA TYR A 6 -2.42 5.84 -11.27
C TYR A 6 -1.34 6.53 -10.45
N ARG A 7 -1.42 6.36 -9.15
CA ARG A 7 -0.48 6.91 -8.18
C ARG A 7 0.07 5.77 -7.34
N VAL A 8 1.38 5.74 -7.17
CA VAL A 8 2.02 4.89 -6.19
C VAL A 8 1.87 5.52 -4.80
N TYR A 9 1.70 4.68 -3.80
CA TYR A 9 1.68 5.10 -2.41
C TYR A 9 2.48 4.10 -1.57
N VAL A 10 3.07 4.63 -0.50
CA VAL A 10 3.80 3.84 0.48
C VAL A 10 3.19 4.06 1.85
N ILE A 11 2.85 2.98 2.52
CA ILE A 11 2.33 2.97 3.89
C ILE A 11 3.35 2.29 4.77
N GLU A 12 3.67 2.92 5.90
CA GLU A 12 4.40 2.25 6.95
C GLU A 12 3.50 1.27 7.71
N LEU A 13 4.06 0.11 8.00
CA LEU A 13 3.47 -0.92 8.83
C LEU A 13 4.19 -0.97 10.18
N SER A 14 3.42 -1.19 11.24
CA SER A 14 3.97 -1.48 12.56
C SER A 14 4.91 -2.69 12.48
N LYS A 15 6.07 -2.62 13.14
CA LYS A 15 7.06 -3.72 13.22
C LYS A 15 6.46 -5.04 13.73
N LYS A 16 5.34 -4.99 14.47
CA LYS A 16 4.55 -6.17 14.87
C LYS A 16 4.13 -7.04 13.69
N VAL A 17 4.02 -6.49 12.48
CA VAL A 17 3.73 -7.26 11.26
C VAL A 17 4.75 -8.38 11.05
N PHE A 18 6.02 -8.15 11.39
CA PHE A 18 7.06 -9.15 11.23
C PHE A 18 6.89 -10.28 12.25
N THR A 19 6.53 -10.00 13.49
CA THR A 19 6.33 -11.06 14.51
C THR A 19 5.01 -11.80 14.35
N GLU A 20 3.95 -11.14 13.89
CA GLU A 20 2.60 -11.72 13.84
C GLU A 20 2.21 -12.31 12.48
N SER A 21 2.83 -11.88 11.38
CA SER A 21 2.49 -12.37 10.02
C SER A 21 3.61 -13.24 9.45
N ALA A 22 3.43 -14.56 9.51
CA ALA A 22 4.34 -15.50 8.86
C ALA A 22 4.45 -15.25 7.35
N LYS A 23 3.34 -14.87 6.68
CA LYS A 23 3.33 -14.51 5.26
C LYS A 23 4.26 -13.31 4.98
N PHE A 24 4.23 -12.29 5.84
CA PHE A 24 5.09 -11.12 5.68
C PHE A 24 6.57 -11.49 5.88
N ARG A 25 6.89 -12.28 6.90
CA ARG A 25 8.27 -12.76 7.13
C ARG A 25 8.80 -13.58 5.97
N ASN A 26 8.02 -14.55 5.50
CA ASN A 26 8.45 -15.46 4.44
C ASN A 26 8.66 -14.73 3.11
N ALA A 27 7.93 -13.64 2.86
CA ALA A 27 8.12 -12.78 1.70
C ALA A 27 9.32 -11.83 1.83
N ASN A 28 9.85 -11.64 3.04
CA ASN A 28 10.97 -10.74 3.33
C ASN A 28 12.09 -11.46 4.11
N PRO A 29 12.69 -12.54 3.55
CA PRO A 29 13.74 -13.30 4.23
C PRO A 29 14.99 -12.48 4.57
N GLN A 30 15.23 -11.38 3.85
CA GLN A 30 16.35 -10.45 4.05
C GLN A 30 16.12 -9.42 5.16
N TYR A 31 14.94 -9.40 5.79
CA TYR A 31 14.63 -8.40 6.81
C TYR A 31 15.42 -8.65 8.10
N ASN A 32 16.16 -7.63 8.55
CA ASN A 32 17.10 -7.71 9.68
C ASN A 32 16.54 -7.16 11.01
N GLY A 33 15.25 -6.81 11.09
CA GLY A 33 14.62 -6.25 12.31
C GLY A 33 14.83 -4.76 12.53
N VAL A 34 15.80 -4.14 11.85
CA VAL A 34 16.11 -2.71 11.99
C VAL A 34 15.27 -1.90 11.00
N SER A 35 15.17 -2.37 9.76
CA SER A 35 14.49 -1.68 8.66
C SER A 35 12.99 -1.41 8.91
N GLU A 36 12.46 -0.43 8.21
CA GLU A 36 11.02 -0.13 8.22
C GLU A 36 10.23 -1.21 7.48
N CYS A 37 9.04 -1.56 7.99
CA CYS A 37 8.14 -2.46 7.29
C CYS A 37 7.23 -1.61 6.41
N LEU A 38 7.33 -1.76 5.08
CA LEU A 38 6.59 -0.94 4.14
C LEU A 38 5.58 -1.78 3.36
N TYR A 39 4.47 -1.14 3.02
CA TYR A 39 3.51 -1.62 2.04
C TYR A 39 3.51 -0.64 0.87
N VAL A 40 3.87 -1.13 -0.31
CA VAL A 40 3.80 -0.37 -1.57
C VAL A 40 2.57 -0.85 -2.35
N GLY A 41 1.90 0.07 -3.03
CA GLY A 41 0.85 -0.28 -3.97
C GLY A 41 0.45 0.91 -4.82
N MET A 42 -0.39 0.64 -5.82
CA MET A 42 -0.96 1.67 -6.68
C MET A 42 -2.45 1.92 -6.43
N THR A 43 -2.91 3.13 -6.77
CA THR A 43 -4.31 3.53 -6.66
C THR A 43 -4.67 4.55 -7.73
N THR A 44 -5.94 4.56 -8.15
CA THR A 44 -6.51 5.64 -8.98
C THR A 44 -7.12 6.78 -8.16
N LYS A 45 -7.22 6.60 -6.84
CA LYS A 45 -7.68 7.60 -5.87
C LYS A 45 -6.49 8.36 -5.27
N THR A 46 -6.74 9.31 -4.39
CA THR A 46 -5.64 9.86 -3.59
C THR A 46 -5.06 8.79 -2.64
N PRO A 47 -3.75 8.83 -2.34
CA PRO A 47 -3.14 7.96 -1.33
C PRO A 47 -3.86 8.02 0.02
N GLN A 48 -4.33 9.20 0.41
CA GLN A 48 -5.07 9.46 1.65
C GLN A 48 -6.41 8.71 1.68
N GLU A 49 -7.22 8.84 0.63
CA GLU A 49 -8.49 8.10 0.53
C GLU A 49 -8.25 6.59 0.47
N ARG A 50 -7.20 6.15 -0.22
CA ARG A 50 -6.85 4.73 -0.31
C ARG A 50 -6.43 4.18 1.04
N PHE A 51 -5.63 4.93 1.79
CA PHE A 51 -5.23 4.58 3.15
C PHE A 51 -6.44 4.48 4.07
N GLN A 52 -7.37 5.44 4.01
CA GLN A 52 -8.60 5.39 4.80
C GLN A 52 -9.46 4.17 4.45
N GLN A 53 -9.54 3.81 3.17
CA GLN A 53 -10.23 2.58 2.73
C GLN A 53 -9.58 1.34 3.32
N HIS A 54 -8.25 1.31 3.45
CA HIS A 54 -7.56 0.22 4.12
C HIS A 54 -7.91 0.15 5.60
N LYS A 55 -7.85 1.28 6.31
CA LYS A 55 -8.12 1.35 7.76
C LYS A 55 -9.56 1.02 8.13
N THR A 56 -10.51 1.34 7.26
CA THR A 56 -11.95 1.08 7.48
C THR A 56 -12.43 -0.28 6.98
N GLY A 57 -11.55 -1.07 6.36
CA GLY A 57 -11.94 -2.37 5.82
C GLY A 57 -12.89 -2.28 4.61
N TYR A 58 -12.76 -1.22 3.80
CA TYR A 58 -13.74 -0.86 2.78
C TYR A 58 -14.07 -2.01 1.80
N ARG A 59 -15.37 -2.19 1.58
CA ARG A 59 -15.94 -3.10 0.58
C ARG A 59 -16.64 -2.31 -0.52
N ASN A 60 -16.48 -2.74 -1.77
CA ASN A 60 -17.21 -2.14 -2.88
C ASN A 60 -18.71 -2.51 -2.83
N LYS A 61 -19.50 -1.90 -3.71
CA LYS A 61 -20.95 -2.20 -3.83
C LYS A 61 -21.26 -3.66 -4.19
N LYS A 62 -20.28 -4.40 -4.74
CA LYS A 62 -20.38 -5.83 -5.05
C LYS A 62 -19.94 -6.73 -3.87
N GLY A 63 -19.65 -6.15 -2.70
CA GLY A 63 -19.22 -6.86 -1.50
C GLY A 63 -17.74 -7.25 -1.45
N HIS A 64 -16.95 -6.95 -2.49
CA HIS A 64 -15.53 -7.30 -2.53
C HIS A 64 -14.73 -6.36 -1.61
N LYS A 65 -13.95 -6.96 -0.70
CA LYS A 65 -13.02 -6.23 0.17
C LYS A 65 -11.87 -5.71 -0.68
N LEU A 66 -11.73 -4.39 -0.74
CA LEU A 66 -10.65 -3.73 -1.47
C LEU A 66 -9.49 -3.35 -0.55
N SER A 67 -9.65 -3.46 0.78
CA SER A 67 -8.57 -3.25 1.72
C SER A 67 -7.65 -4.46 1.81
N SER A 68 -6.37 -4.19 2.06
CA SER A 68 -5.39 -5.20 2.41
C SER A 68 -5.45 -5.44 3.92
N ASN A 69 -5.67 -6.68 4.33
CA ASN A 69 -5.75 -7.06 5.74
C ASN A 69 -4.48 -6.66 6.52
N ILE A 70 -3.31 -6.67 5.87
CA ILE A 70 -2.05 -6.30 6.51
C ILE A 70 -2.00 -4.80 6.82
N VAL A 71 -2.51 -3.97 5.91
CA VAL A 71 -2.55 -2.51 6.07
C VAL A 71 -3.66 -2.11 7.05
N GLU A 72 -4.81 -2.79 6.99
CA GLU A 72 -5.91 -2.59 7.94
C GLU A 72 -5.42 -2.81 9.39
N LYS A 73 -4.75 -3.95 9.63
CA LYS A 73 -4.26 -4.35 10.95
C LYS A 73 -3.00 -3.61 11.39
N TYR A 74 -2.00 -3.45 10.51
CA TYR A 74 -0.67 -2.96 10.88
C TYR A 74 -0.33 -1.59 10.31
N GLY A 75 -1.10 -1.05 9.37
CA GLY A 75 -0.82 0.25 8.76
C GLY A 75 -0.88 1.39 9.77
N THR A 76 0.21 2.14 9.86
CA THR A 76 0.41 3.26 10.79
C THR A 76 0.12 4.59 10.10
N TYR A 77 0.85 4.94 9.03
CA TYR A 77 0.66 6.19 8.28
C TYR A 77 1.26 6.13 6.87
N LEU A 78 0.91 7.12 6.04
CA LEU A 78 1.48 7.31 4.70
C LEU A 78 2.88 7.91 4.77
N ARG A 79 3.85 7.23 4.16
CA ARG A 79 5.23 7.72 4.02
C ARG A 79 5.36 8.55 2.75
N SER A 80 4.72 9.72 2.75
CA SER A 80 4.65 10.64 1.60
C SER A 80 6.03 10.96 1.00
N SER A 81 7.07 11.04 1.83
CA SER A 81 8.46 11.25 1.38
C SER A 81 8.94 10.22 0.36
N LEU A 82 8.43 8.99 0.41
CA LEU A 82 8.86 7.89 -0.45
C LEU A 82 8.18 7.87 -1.83
N PHE A 83 7.09 8.61 -2.03
CA PHE A 83 6.35 8.58 -3.29
C PHE A 83 5.91 9.95 -3.82
N ASN A 84 6.02 11.04 -3.05
CA ASN A 84 5.59 12.36 -3.49
C ASN A 84 6.35 12.89 -4.72
N HIS A 85 7.56 12.39 -4.96
CA HIS A 85 8.39 12.76 -6.11
C HIS A 85 8.08 11.91 -7.36
N ILE A 86 7.19 10.92 -7.24
CA ILE A 86 6.81 10.03 -8.33
C ILE A 86 5.56 10.62 -8.98
N ASP A 87 5.68 10.97 -10.26
CA ASP A 87 4.56 11.52 -11.01
C ASP A 87 3.46 10.47 -11.24
N PRO A 88 2.17 10.87 -11.25
CA PRO A 88 1.09 9.97 -11.61
C PRO A 88 1.24 9.48 -13.06
N VAL A 89 1.09 8.17 -13.25
CA VAL A 89 1.20 7.53 -14.56
C VAL A 89 -0.17 7.26 -15.18
N MET A 90 -0.20 7.09 -16.50
CA MET A 90 -1.45 6.98 -17.26
C MET A 90 -1.88 5.54 -17.44
N THR A 91 -0.95 4.60 -17.36
CA THR A 91 -1.22 3.18 -17.55
C THR A 91 -1.02 2.39 -16.26
N ARG A 92 -1.72 1.27 -16.17
CA ARG A 92 -1.57 0.35 -15.05
C ARG A 92 -0.19 -0.33 -15.08
N ASP A 93 0.31 -0.64 -16.27
CA ASP A 93 1.59 -1.33 -16.44
C ASP A 93 2.75 -0.48 -15.93
N GLU A 94 2.80 0.81 -16.28
CA GLU A 94 3.77 1.76 -15.70
C GLU A 94 3.67 1.81 -14.17
N ALA A 95 2.45 1.79 -13.61
CA ALA A 95 2.26 1.85 -12.17
C ALA A 95 2.76 0.57 -11.46
N LEU A 96 2.69 -0.58 -12.14
CA LEU A 96 3.19 -1.86 -11.63
C LEU A 96 4.72 -1.94 -11.71
N GLU A 97 5.33 -1.28 -12.68
CA GLU A 97 6.79 -1.15 -12.74
C GLU A 97 7.32 -0.29 -11.60
N LEU A 98 6.61 0.79 -11.26
CA LEU A 98 6.96 1.67 -10.13
C LEU A 98 6.69 1.04 -8.74
N GLU A 99 5.93 -0.06 -8.65
CA GLU A 99 5.64 -0.76 -7.39
C GLU A 99 6.78 -1.72 -6.96
N LYS A 100 7.68 -2.09 -7.89
CA LYS A 100 8.75 -3.07 -7.67
C LYS A 100 9.99 -2.48 -7.01
#